data_AF-A0A349HTV8-F1
#
_entry.id   AF-A0A349HTV8-F1
#
_cell.length_a   1.000
_cell.length_b   1.000
_cell.length_c   1.000
_cell.angle_alpha   90.00
_cell.angle_beta   90.00
_cell.angle_gamma   90.00
#
_symmetry.space_group_name_H-M   'P 1'
#
loop_
_entity.id
_entity.type
_entity.pdbx_description
1 polymer ?
#
loop_
_entity_poly.entity_id
_entity_poly.type
_entity_poly.pdbx_seq_one_letter_code
_entity_poly.pdbx_strand_id
1 'polypeptide(L)' 'MAFNMVAEHAIWPKANDAIFGLAAKAKEAIDKYGKENVINSTLGALVDDNGELICLNTVYQELKS' A
#
# COMPACT_ATOMS: atom_id res chain seq x y z
N MET A 1 27.61 11.07 -12.98
CA MET A 1 27.18 9.75 -12.48
C MET A 1 27.14 9.81 -10.97
N ALA A 2 26.05 9.42 -10.34
CA ALA A 2 26.00 9.30 -8.88
C ALA A 2 26.93 8.15 -8.44
N PHE A 3 27.69 8.35 -7.38
CA PHE A 3 28.52 7.30 -6.78
C PHE A 3 27.59 6.18 -6.27
N ASN A 4 27.77 4.96 -6.78
CA ASN A 4 26.94 3.81 -6.42
C ASN A 4 27.80 2.75 -5.73
N MET A 5 27.47 2.42 -4.48
CA MET A 5 28.14 1.40 -3.67
C MET A 5 27.54 0.00 -3.83
N VAL A 6 26.48 -0.13 -4.62
CA VAL A 6 25.80 -1.40 -4.88
C VAL A 6 26.64 -2.25 -5.84
N ALA A 7 26.81 -3.53 -5.53
CA ALA A 7 27.48 -4.47 -6.43
C ALA A 7 26.75 -4.54 -7.78
N GLU A 8 27.48 -4.71 -8.88
CA GLU A 8 26.95 -4.58 -10.24
C GLU A 8 25.68 -5.42 -10.50
N HIS A 9 25.67 -6.68 -10.05
CA HIS A 9 24.54 -7.60 -10.21
C HIS A 9 23.30 -7.25 -9.37
N ALA A 10 23.42 -6.32 -8.42
CA ALA A 10 22.34 -5.88 -7.54
C ALA A 10 21.79 -4.50 -7.92
N ILE A 11 22.31 -3.88 -8.98
CA ILE A 11 21.78 -2.62 -9.51
C ILE A 11 20.50 -2.92 -10.30
N TRP A 12 19.35 -2.67 -9.67
CA TRP A 12 18.06 -2.80 -10.34
C TRP A 12 17.65 -1.52 -11.07
N PRO A 13 17.00 -1.62 -12.24
CA PRO A 13 16.47 -0.46 -12.93
C PRO A 13 15.38 0.21 -12.09
N LYS A 14 15.40 1.55 -12.04
CA LYS A 14 14.31 2.30 -11.41
C LYS A 14 13.07 2.21 -12.28
N ALA A 15 12.11 1.37 -11.89
CA ALA A 15 10.81 1.23 -12.53
C ALA A 15 9.70 1.75 -11.62
N ASN A 16 8.64 2.29 -12.21
CA ASN A 16 7.44 2.66 -11.47
C ASN A 16 6.61 1.40 -11.22
N ASP A 17 6.26 1.16 -9.96
CA ASP A 17 5.37 0.07 -9.58
C ASP A 17 3.90 0.48 -9.84
N ALA A 18 3.22 -0.29 -10.69
CA ALA A 18 1.84 0.00 -11.08
C ALA A 18 0.85 -0.15 -9.91
N ILE A 19 1.08 -1.11 -9.02
CA ILE A 19 0.20 -1.39 -7.88
C ILE A 19 0.29 -0.24 -6.88
N PHE A 20 1.51 0.13 -6.48
CA PHE A 20 1.70 1.24 -5.53
C PHE A 20 1.33 2.60 -6.15
N GLY A 21 1.56 2.79 -7.45
CA GLY A 21 1.12 3.99 -8.17
C GLY A 21 -0.40 4.14 -8.21
N LEU A 22 -1.14 3.05 -8.42
CA LEU A 22 -2.60 3.05 -8.36
C LEU A 22 -3.12 3.27 -6.95
N ALA A 23 -2.54 2.60 -5.95
CA ALA A 23 -2.93 2.77 -4.55
C ALA A 23 -2.77 4.21 -4.07
N ALA A 24 -1.69 4.89 -4.48
CA ALA A 24 -1.48 6.31 -4.19
C ALA A 24 -2.57 7.18 -4.80
N LYS A 25 -2.91 6.97 -6.08
CA LYS A 25 -3.99 7.72 -6.77
C LYS A 25 -5.37 7.47 -6.16
N ALA A 26 -5.65 6.24 -5.72
CA ALA A 26 -6.91 5.92 -5.04
C ALA A 26 -7.01 6.67 -3.71
N LYS A 27 -5.91 6.77 -2.96
CA LYS A 27 -5.85 7.57 -1.74
C LYS A 27 -6.07 9.06 -2.01
N GLU A 28 -5.38 9.63 -3.01
CA GLU A 28 -5.59 11.02 -3.43
C GLU A 28 -7.04 11.29 -3.85
N ALA A 29 -7.69 10.34 -4.52
CA ALA A 29 -9.08 10.43 -4.90
C ALA A 29 -10.02 10.42 -3.67
N ILE A 30 -9.77 9.55 -2.68
CA ILE A 30 -10.53 9.53 -1.43
C ILE A 30 -10.42 10.88 -0.71
N ASP A 31 -9.20 11.43 -0.60
CA ASP A 31 -8.96 12.73 0.04
C ASP A 31 -9.69 13.87 -0.68
N LYS A 32 -9.86 13.78 -2.00
CA LYS A 32 -10.50 14.81 -2.82
C LYS A 32 -12.03 14.68 -2.92
N TYR A 33 -12.53 13.45 -3.02
CA TYR A 33 -13.92 13.17 -3.37
C TYR A 33 -14.72 12.56 -2.23
N GLY A 34 -14.10 12.21 -1.11
CA GLY A 34 -14.75 11.46 -0.02
C GLY A 34 -14.67 9.96 -0.26
N LYS A 35 -14.62 9.20 0.84
CA LYS A 35 -14.40 7.74 0.83
C LYS A 35 -15.57 6.99 0.19
N GLU A 36 -16.78 7.46 0.45
CA GLU A 36 -18.04 6.95 -0.08
C GLU A 36 -18.17 7.08 -1.60
N ASN A 37 -17.40 7.99 -2.22
CA ASN A 37 -17.44 8.24 -3.66
C ASN A 37 -16.32 7.53 -4.43
N VAL A 38 -15.47 6.74 -3.74
CA VAL A 38 -14.29 6.11 -4.35
C VAL A 38 -14.21 4.63 -3.99
N ILE A 39 -14.23 3.77 -5.00
CA ILE A 39 -13.99 2.34 -4.85
C ILE A 39 -12.48 2.09 -4.91
N ASN A 40 -11.86 1.77 -3.77
CA ASN A 40 -10.43 1.46 -3.69
C ASN A 40 -10.20 -0.06 -3.66
N SER A 41 -9.88 -0.65 -4.82
CA SER A 41 -9.57 -2.08 -4.99
C SER A 41 -8.13 -2.31 -5.47
N THR A 42 -7.19 -1.51 -4.98
CA THR A 42 -5.80 -1.47 -5.50
C THR A 42 -4.86 -2.45 -4.79
N LEU A 43 -5.04 -2.66 -3.49
CA LEU A 43 -4.19 -3.52 -2.66
C LEU A 43 -5.00 -4.73 -2.17
N GLY A 44 -4.37 -5.90 -2.13
CA GLY A 44 -4.94 -7.14 -1.60
C GLY A 44 -5.00 -7.19 -0.08
N ALA A 45 -5.44 -6.11 0.56
CA ALA A 45 -5.64 -6.02 2.00
C ALA A 45 -7.13 -6.15 2.32
N LEU A 46 -7.47 -6.93 3.33
CA LEU A 46 -8.85 -7.03 3.80
C LEU A 46 -9.21 -5.78 4.59
N VAL A 47 -10.30 -5.13 4.20
CA VAL A 47 -10.86 -3.97 4.87
C VAL A 47 -12.30 -4.26 5.27
N ASP A 48 -12.77 -3.61 6.33
CA ASP A 48 -14.18 -3.67 6.73
C ASP A 48 -15.05 -2.75 5.86
N ASP A 49 -16.35 -2.71 6.15
CA ASP A 49 -17.32 -1.88 5.41
C ASP A 49 -17.08 -0.37 5.60
N ASN A 50 -16.40 0.01 6.69
CA ASN A 50 -15.95 1.39 6.89
C ASN A 50 -14.68 1.69 6.10
N GLY A 51 -14.07 0.69 5.46
CA GLY A 51 -12.80 0.71 4.75
C GLY A 51 -11.58 0.84 5.66
N GLU A 52 -11.65 0.37 6.90
CA GLU A 52 -10.52 0.25 7.82
C GLU A 52 -9.85 -1.11 7.66
N LEU A 53 -8.53 -1.17 7.85
CA LEU A 53 -7.78 -2.42 7.73
C LEU A 53 -8.22 -3.42 8.80
N ILE A 54 -8.57 -4.64 8.38
CA ILE A 54 -8.94 -5.69 9.32
C ILE A 54 -7.70 -6.19 10.06
N CYS A 55 -7.72 -6.05 11.38
CA CYS A 55 -6.74 -6.62 12.30
C CYS A 55 -7.44 -7.64 13.21
N LEU A 56 -7.23 -8.94 12.97
CA LEU A 56 -7.91 -10.00 13.72
C LEU A 56 -7.53 -9.97 15.21
N ASN A 57 -8.50 -9.69 16.08
CA ASN A 57 -8.27 -9.55 17.53
C ASN A 57 -7.58 -10.77 18.15
N THR A 58 -7.97 -11.98 17.75
CA THR A 58 -7.36 -13.23 18.26
C THR A 58 -5.87 -13.31 17.95
N VAL A 59 -5.47 -12.90 16.74
CA VAL A 59 -4.06 -12.88 16.32
C VAL A 59 -3.29 -11.80 17.07
N TYR A 60 -3.85 -10.59 17.17
CA TYR A 60 -3.16 -9.47 17.82
C TYR A 60 -3.09 -9.57 19.34
N GLN A 61 -4.03 -10.28 19.97
CA GLN A 61 -3.97 -10.60 21.39
C GLN A 61 -2.85 -11.59 21.67
N GLU A 62 -2.74 -12.65 20.87
CA GLU A 62 -1.65 -13.64 20.98
C GLU A 62 -0.27 -13.02 20.69
N LEU A 63 -0.18 -12.11 19.73
CA LEU A 63 1.08 -11.40 19.47
C LEU A 63 1.56 -10.56 20.68
N LYS A 64 0.65 -10.12 21.55
CA LYS A 64 0.95 -9.22 22.67
C LYS A 64 1.20 -9.95 24.00
N SER A 65 0.88 -11.24 24.10
CA SER A 65 1.12 -12.05 25.29
C SER A 65 2.60 -12.42 25.41
#